data_AF-A0A1J6W4H4-F1
#
_entry.id   AF-A0A1J6W4H4-F1
#
_cell.length_a   1.000
_cell.length_b   1.000
_cell.length_c   1.000
_cell.angle_alpha   90.00
_cell.angle_beta   90.00
_cell.angle_gamma   90.00
#
_symmetry.space_group_name_H-M   'P 1'
#
loop_
_entity.id
_entity.type
_entity.pdbx_description
1 polymer ?
#
loop_
_entity_poly.entity_id
_entity_poly.type
_entity_poly.pdbx_seq_one_letter_code
_entity_poly.pdbx_strand_id
1 'polypeptide(L)'
;MFNLDFTGDAVSVALDVLAWLVIGFLAVRLYRKQQAKPRVWKVVVAILAGVFAFSIDWEMEGTMMRFPVLPLGVWILYAVLNRVEDRWDNYRRFAWLGFAGNFIFLAASLLSFLMYAAVYPEGDLSTHIADTDEASIIATHPSGAGDAALDRGKFADQLASAEQERVDSDGWYEEMFQESDGERNRNERFPYQMTGVSSKWGSGLKPIIYVEEDGKGILISTSRNQYYYRLDDSVLKGGAAR
;
A
#
# COMPACT_ATOMS: atom_id res chain seq x y z
N MET A 1 3.42 -22.01 0.46
CA MET A 1 2.63 -20.82 0.81
C MET A 1 2.44 -20.02 -0.47
N PHE A 2 1.21 -19.87 -0.97
CA PHE A 2 0.96 -19.07 -2.17
C PHE A 2 1.13 -17.59 -1.80
N ASN A 3 2.31 -17.02 -2.09
CA ASN A 3 2.54 -15.59 -1.95
C ASN A 3 1.89 -14.93 -3.17
N LEU A 4 0.61 -14.58 -3.04
CA LEU A 4 -0.05 -13.69 -3.97
C LEU A 4 0.47 -12.29 -3.66
N ASP A 5 1.57 -11.91 -4.30
CA ASP A 5 2.18 -10.58 -4.23
C ASP A 5 1.27 -9.63 -5.02
N PHE A 6 0.10 -9.32 -4.45
CA PHE A 6 -0.77 -8.27 -4.96
C PHE A 6 -0.06 -6.95 -4.68
N THR A 7 0.24 -6.20 -5.74
CA THR A 7 0.85 -4.87 -5.65
C THR A 7 -0.07 -3.80 -5.03
N GLY A 8 -1.23 -4.21 -4.50
CA GLY A 8 -2.23 -3.36 -3.84
C GLY A 8 -2.70 -3.98 -2.54
N ASP A 9 -3.14 -3.14 -1.62
CA ASP A 9 -3.73 -3.56 -0.35
C ASP A 9 -5.09 -4.28 -0.56
N ALA A 10 -5.51 -5.06 0.42
CA ALA A 10 -6.72 -5.87 0.31
C ALA A 10 -8.00 -5.03 0.12
N VAL A 11 -8.02 -3.79 0.62
CA VAL A 11 -9.18 -2.89 0.46
C VAL A 11 -9.28 -2.44 -0.99
N SER A 12 -8.17 -1.99 -1.59
CA SER A 12 -8.15 -1.58 -3.00
C SER A 12 -8.49 -2.75 -3.92
N VAL A 13 -7.91 -3.93 -3.71
CA VAL A 13 -8.22 -5.13 -4.50
C VAL A 13 -9.71 -5.50 -4.40
N ALA A 14 -10.30 -5.45 -3.21
CA ALA A 14 -11.73 -5.75 -3.03
C ALA A 14 -12.63 -4.76 -3.77
N LEU A 15 -12.29 -3.47 -3.73
CA LEU A 15 -13.04 -2.42 -4.41
C LEU A 15 -12.89 -2.48 -5.94
N ASP A 16 -11.72 -2.86 -6.45
CA ASP A 16 -11.51 -3.09 -7.89
C ASP A 16 -12.32 -4.28 -8.40
N VAL A 17 -12.38 -5.38 -7.63
CA VAL A 17 -13.26 -6.51 -7.95
C VAL A 17 -14.72 -6.07 -7.96
N LEU A 18 -15.14 -5.28 -6.97
CA LEU A 18 -16.49 -4.74 -6.91
C LEU A 18 -16.80 -3.81 -8.10
N ALA A 19 -15.84 -2.98 -8.53
CA ALA A 19 -15.97 -2.14 -9.72
C ALA A 19 -16.22 -2.98 -10.99
N TRP A 20 -15.47 -4.07 -11.18
CA TRP A 20 -15.71 -5.01 -12.29
C TRP A 20 -17.08 -5.67 -12.21
N LEU A 21 -17.54 -6.06 -11.01
CA LEU A 21 -18.89 -6.61 -10.81
C LEU A 21 -19.98 -5.58 -11.17
N VAL A 22 -19.80 -4.31 -10.81
CA VAL A 22 -20.72 -3.22 -11.19
C VAL A 22 -20.75 -3.05 -12.70
N ILE A 23 -19.60 -2.99 -13.37
CA ILE A 23 -19.52 -2.90 -14.85
C ILE A 23 -20.22 -4.11 -15.49
N GLY A 24 -19.94 -5.33 -15.01
CA GLY A 24 -20.56 -6.55 -15.51
C GLY A 24 -22.08 -6.55 -15.34
N PHE A 25 -22.57 -6.14 -14.17
CA PHE A 25 -24.01 -5.99 -13.91
C PHE A 25 -24.66 -4.97 -14.85
N LEU A 26 -24.04 -3.80 -15.04
CA LEU A 26 -24.51 -2.78 -15.98
C LEU A 26 -24.50 -3.28 -17.43
N ALA A 27 -23.47 -4.03 -17.84
CA ALA A 27 -23.39 -4.65 -19.15
C ALA A 27 -24.55 -5.63 -19.39
N VAL A 28 -24.85 -6.51 -18.42
CA VAL A 28 -25.99 -7.43 -18.49
C VAL A 28 -27.31 -6.67 -18.57
N ARG A 29 -27.48 -5.62 -17.77
CA ARG A 29 -28.68 -4.77 -17.79
C ARG A 29 -28.87 -4.09 -19.14
N LEU A 30 -27.81 -3.56 -19.74
CA LEU A 30 -27.85 -2.96 -21.08
C LEU A 30 -28.15 -4.00 -22.16
N TYR A 31 -27.51 -5.17 -22.09
CA TYR A 31 -27.70 -6.27 -23.03
C TYR A 31 -29.16 -6.77 -23.06
N ARG A 32 -29.77 -6.95 -21.89
CA ARG A 32 -31.16 -7.40 -21.77
C ARG A 32 -32.18 -6.40 -22.35
N LYS A 33 -31.86 -5.11 -22.37
CA LYS A 33 -32.75 -4.05 -22.88
C LYS A 33 -32.67 -3.84 -24.40
N GLN A 34 -31.74 -4.52 -25.08
CA GLN A 34 -31.50 -4.32 -26.51
C GLN A 34 -32.39 -5.24 -27.35
N GLN A 35 -33.07 -4.68 -28.36
CA GLN A 35 -33.93 -5.46 -29.26
C GLN A 35 -33.09 -6.36 -30.18
N ALA A 36 -32.08 -5.78 -30.84
CA ALA A 36 -31.07 -6.52 -31.58
C ALA A 36 -29.94 -6.92 -30.62
N LYS A 37 -29.77 -8.23 -30.38
CA LYS A 37 -28.76 -8.74 -29.45
C LYS A 37 -27.41 -8.94 -30.16
N PRO A 38 -26.38 -8.13 -29.85
CA PRO A 38 -25.04 -8.40 -30.36
C PRO A 38 -24.48 -9.71 -29.81
N ARG A 39 -23.43 -10.23 -30.46
CA ARG A 39 -22.71 -11.41 -29.97
C ARG A 39 -22.00 -11.05 -28.67
N VAL A 40 -22.17 -11.85 -27.62
CA VAL A 40 -21.66 -11.56 -26.26
C VAL A 40 -20.16 -11.25 -26.24
N TRP A 41 -19.33 -12.03 -26.95
CA TRP A 41 -17.90 -11.78 -26.99
C TRP A 41 -17.55 -10.42 -27.60
N LYS A 42 -18.32 -9.94 -28.58
CA LYS A 42 -18.13 -8.60 -29.19
C LYS A 42 -18.53 -7.48 -28.23
N VAL A 43 -19.49 -7.74 -27.34
CA VAL A 43 -19.83 -6.82 -26.25
C VAL A 43 -18.66 -6.70 -25.29
N VAL A 44 -18.06 -7.83 -24.87
CA VAL A 44 -16.88 -7.83 -24.01
C VAL A 44 -15.74 -7.03 -24.66
N VAL A 45 -15.45 -7.28 -25.94
CA VAL A 45 -14.44 -6.52 -26.69
C VAL A 45 -14.78 -5.03 -26.75
N ALA A 46 -16.04 -4.66 -26.98
CA ALA A 46 -16.45 -3.25 -27.02
C ALA A 46 -16.24 -2.56 -25.66
N ILE A 47 -16.53 -3.23 -24.56
CA ILE A 47 -16.29 -2.71 -23.20
C ILE A 47 -14.79 -2.55 -22.96
N LEU A 48 -14.00 -3.60 -23.20
CA LEU A 48 -12.55 -3.58 -22.98
C LEU A 48 -11.85 -2.53 -23.83
N ALA A 49 -12.24 -2.39 -25.10
CA ALA A 49 -11.74 -1.31 -25.95
C ALA A 49 -12.19 0.05 -25.41
N GLY A 50 -13.44 0.19 -24.94
CA GLY A 50 -13.95 1.43 -24.37
C GLY A 50 -13.22 1.90 -23.10
N VAL A 51 -12.64 0.99 -22.31
CA VAL A 51 -11.80 1.32 -21.15
C VAL A 51 -10.59 2.17 -21.56
N PHE A 52 -10.08 1.99 -22.78
CA PHE A 52 -8.93 2.74 -23.26
C PHE A 52 -9.25 4.25 -23.31
N ALA A 53 -8.59 5.01 -22.44
CA ALA A 53 -8.80 6.44 -22.28
C ALA A 53 -7.46 7.18 -22.16
N PHE A 54 -7.42 8.40 -22.67
CA PHE A 54 -6.39 9.34 -22.29
C PHE A 54 -6.72 9.86 -20.88
N SER A 55 -5.78 9.72 -19.95
CA SER A 55 -5.97 10.11 -18.57
C SER A 55 -4.88 11.09 -18.13
N ILE A 56 -5.24 11.97 -17.19
CA ILE A 56 -4.29 12.80 -16.48
C ILE A 56 -4.02 12.12 -15.14
N ASP A 57 -2.75 11.87 -14.87
CA ASP A 57 -2.33 11.22 -13.64
C ASP A 57 -2.02 12.31 -12.58
N TRP A 58 -2.55 12.15 -11.38
CA TRP A 58 -2.34 13.05 -10.24
C TRP A 58 -1.97 12.21 -9.01
N GLU A 59 -0.79 12.46 -8.47
CA GLU A 59 -0.33 11.86 -7.23
C GLU A 59 -0.86 12.62 -6.00
N MET A 60 -1.50 11.89 -5.08
CA MET A 60 -1.94 12.39 -3.78
C MET A 60 -1.45 11.42 -2.70
N GLU A 61 -0.59 11.91 -1.80
CA GLU A 61 -0.04 11.13 -0.67
C GLU A 61 0.52 9.75 -1.09
N GLY A 62 1.31 9.71 -2.17
CA GLY A 62 1.90 8.47 -2.69
C GLY A 62 0.90 7.49 -3.32
N THR A 63 -0.32 7.95 -3.63
CA THR A 63 -1.32 7.21 -4.40
C THR A 63 -1.57 7.92 -5.73
N MET A 64 -1.42 7.21 -6.85
CA MET A 64 -1.61 7.77 -8.19
C MET A 64 -3.07 7.65 -8.62
N MET A 65 -3.78 8.78 -8.71
CA MET A 65 -5.14 8.84 -9.24
C MET A 65 -5.11 9.13 -10.75
N ARG A 66 -5.91 8.42 -11.54
CA ARG A 66 -6.00 8.63 -12.99
C ARG A 66 -7.36 9.20 -13.35
N PHE A 67 -7.38 10.43 -13.86
CA PHE A 67 -8.59 11.10 -14.31
C PHE A 67 -8.81 10.86 -15.80
N PRO A 68 -9.82 10.06 -16.21
CA PRO A 68 -10.09 9.81 -17.62
C PRO A 68 -10.67 11.08 -18.28
N VAL A 69 -9.98 11.60 -19.30
CA VAL A 69 -10.37 12.84 -20.00
C VAL A 69 -10.94 12.53 -21.38
N LEU A 70 -10.23 11.74 -22.19
CA LEU A 70 -10.65 11.47 -23.58
C LEU A 70 -10.95 9.99 -23.81
N PRO A 71 -12.09 9.65 -24.43
CA PRO A 71 -12.52 8.27 -24.64
C PRO A 71 -11.90 7.67 -25.92
N LEU A 72 -10.56 7.53 -25.95
CA LEU A 72 -9.82 7.10 -27.14
C LEU A 72 -10.36 5.78 -27.72
N GLY A 73 -10.65 4.80 -26.87
CA GLY A 73 -11.19 3.51 -27.26
C GLY A 73 -12.55 3.60 -27.92
N VAL A 74 -13.40 4.50 -27.44
CA VAL A 74 -14.70 4.80 -28.04
C VAL A 74 -14.52 5.42 -29.42
N TRP A 75 -13.60 6.38 -29.59
CA TRP A 75 -13.31 6.99 -30.89
C TRP A 75 -12.75 5.99 -31.90
N ILE A 76 -11.86 5.09 -31.47
CA ILE A 76 -11.34 4.01 -32.31
C ILE A 76 -12.49 3.09 -32.76
N LEU A 77 -13.34 2.63 -31.83
CA LEU A 77 -14.48 1.79 -32.16
C LEU A 77 -15.47 2.49 -33.09
N TYR A 78 -15.72 3.79 -32.87
CA TYR A 78 -16.55 4.59 -33.76
C TYR A 78 -15.98 4.59 -35.18
N ALA A 79 -14.69 4.92 -35.36
CA ALA A 79 -14.06 4.96 -36.67
C ALA A 79 -14.08 3.61 -37.43
N VAL A 80 -14.02 2.49 -36.71
CA VAL A 80 -14.04 1.13 -37.29
C VAL A 80 -15.47 0.65 -37.57
N LEU A 81 -16.39 0.82 -36.62
CA LEU A 81 -17.74 0.25 -36.70
C LEU A 81 -18.72 1.14 -37.47
N ASN A 82 -18.49 2.45 -37.54
CA ASN A 82 -19.35 3.37 -38.27
C ASN A 82 -19.23 3.23 -39.80
N ARG A 83 -18.28 2.40 -40.28
CA ARG A 83 -18.14 2.06 -41.71
C ARG A 83 -19.24 1.15 -42.23
N VAL A 84 -19.98 0.48 -41.34
CA VAL A 84 -21.05 -0.44 -41.71
C VAL A 84 -22.32 -0.08 -40.95
N GLU A 85 -23.41 -0.08 -41.70
CA GLU A 85 -24.75 0.29 -41.22
C GLU A 85 -25.13 -0.48 -39.95
N ASP A 86 -25.74 0.23 -39.00
CA ASP A 86 -26.23 -0.23 -37.70
C ASP A 86 -25.20 -0.87 -36.73
N ARG A 87 -23.95 -1.11 -37.15
CA ARG A 87 -22.95 -1.72 -36.25
C ARG A 87 -22.61 -0.80 -35.10
N TRP A 88 -22.31 0.47 -35.37
CA TRP A 88 -22.00 1.41 -34.30
C TRP A 88 -23.15 1.52 -33.28
N ASP A 89 -24.39 1.65 -33.74
CA ASP A 89 -25.56 1.81 -32.87
C ASP A 89 -25.79 0.60 -31.95
N ASN A 90 -25.44 -0.59 -32.42
CA ASN A 90 -25.53 -1.81 -31.63
C ASN A 90 -24.44 -1.91 -30.53
N TYR A 91 -23.25 -1.36 -30.75
CA TYR A 91 -22.12 -1.50 -29.80
C TYR A 91 -21.80 -0.25 -28.99
N ARG A 92 -22.27 0.95 -29.39
CA ARG A 92 -21.91 2.24 -28.77
C ARG A 92 -22.14 2.27 -27.25
N ARG A 93 -23.24 1.70 -26.77
CA ARG A 93 -23.59 1.71 -25.34
C ARG A 93 -22.57 0.93 -24.50
N PHE A 94 -22.00 -0.13 -25.06
CA PHE A 94 -20.99 -0.95 -24.39
C PHE A 94 -19.60 -0.29 -24.43
N ALA A 95 -19.27 0.38 -25.54
CA ALA A 95 -18.05 1.19 -25.62
C ALA A 95 -18.07 2.32 -24.58
N TRP A 96 -19.18 3.05 -24.50
CA TRP A 96 -19.37 4.10 -23.49
C TRP A 96 -19.42 3.55 -22.06
N LEU A 97 -19.94 2.33 -21.84
CA LEU A 97 -19.84 1.67 -20.55
C LEU A 97 -18.39 1.39 -20.17
N GLY A 98 -17.55 0.93 -21.11
CA GLY A 98 -16.12 0.76 -20.89
C GLY A 98 -15.45 2.06 -20.45
N PHE A 99 -15.72 3.16 -21.16
CA PHE A 99 -15.17 4.46 -20.79
C PHE A 99 -15.67 4.94 -19.42
N ALA A 100 -16.98 4.81 -19.17
CA ALA A 100 -17.59 5.11 -17.88
C ALA A 100 -17.01 4.25 -16.75
N GLY A 101 -16.55 3.04 -17.07
CA GLY A 101 -15.84 2.14 -16.15
C GLY A 101 -14.62 2.81 -15.51
N ASN A 102 -13.90 3.68 -16.22
CA ASN A 102 -12.77 4.42 -15.64
C ASN A 102 -13.21 5.32 -14.48
N PHE A 103 -14.39 5.93 -14.53
CA PHE A 103 -14.92 6.73 -13.42
C PHE A 103 -15.39 5.86 -12.25
N ILE A 104 -15.84 4.62 -12.52
CA ILE A 104 -16.16 3.65 -11.47
C ILE A 104 -14.88 3.25 -10.75
N PHE A 105 -13.79 2.96 -11.47
CA PHE A 105 -12.47 2.70 -10.88
C PHE A 105 -11.95 3.91 -10.10
N LEU A 106 -12.06 5.13 -10.65
CA LEU A 106 -11.67 6.34 -9.93
C LEU A 106 -12.43 6.50 -8.60
N ALA A 107 -13.75 6.27 -8.60
CA ALA A 107 -14.56 6.29 -7.40
C ALA A 107 -14.16 5.18 -6.40
N ALA A 108 -13.86 3.98 -6.91
CA ALA A 108 -13.36 2.87 -6.11
C ALA A 108 -12.01 3.20 -5.46
N SER A 109 -11.06 3.80 -6.19
CA SER A 109 -9.77 4.24 -5.65
C SER A 109 -9.92 5.31 -4.58
N LEU A 110 -10.80 6.29 -4.79
CA LEU A 110 -11.08 7.33 -3.79
C LEU A 110 -11.70 6.74 -2.52
N LEU A 111 -12.65 5.81 -2.67
CA LEU A 111 -13.25 5.11 -1.54
C LEU A 111 -12.22 4.24 -0.82
N SER A 112 -11.33 3.58 -1.57
CA SER A 112 -10.23 2.79 -1.00
C SER A 112 -9.33 3.64 -0.13
N PHE A 113 -8.94 4.81 -0.61
CA PHE A 113 -8.13 5.75 0.17
C PHE A 113 -8.81 6.12 1.49
N LEU A 114 -10.10 6.45 1.47
CA LEU A 114 -10.86 6.78 2.67
C LEU A 114 -11.02 5.60 3.63
N MET A 115 -11.17 4.39 3.10
CA MET A 115 -11.33 3.17 3.89
C MET A 115 -9.99 2.64 4.43
N TYR A 116 -8.88 2.90 3.75
CA TYR A 116 -7.56 2.40 4.12
C TYR A 116 -7.19 2.83 5.55
N ALA A 117 -7.30 4.12 5.87
CA ALA A 117 -6.98 4.64 7.19
C ALA A 117 -7.85 4.04 8.32
N ALA A 118 -9.09 3.63 8.01
CA ALA A 118 -9.97 2.98 8.99
C ALA A 118 -9.63 1.51 9.24
N VAL A 119 -9.07 0.82 8.23
CA VAL A 119 -8.71 -0.62 8.33
C VAL A 119 -7.26 -0.81 8.80
N TYR A 120 -6.39 0.10 8.37
CA TYR A 120 -4.95 0.13 8.64
C TYR A 120 -4.57 1.49 9.26
N PRO A 121 -4.89 1.71 10.54
CA PRO A 121 -4.52 2.95 11.22
C PRO A 121 -2.99 3.09 11.28
N GLU A 122 -2.45 4.16 10.70
CA GLU A 122 -1.01 4.39 10.59
C GLU A 122 -0.32 4.60 11.94
N GLY A 123 -1.05 5.09 12.94
CA GLY A 123 -0.55 5.33 14.30
C GLY A 123 -0.39 4.07 15.15
N ASP A 124 -0.89 2.92 14.72
CA ASP A 124 -0.80 1.69 15.50
C ASP A 124 0.42 0.86 15.10
N LEU A 125 1.27 0.50 16.08
CA LEU A 125 2.43 -0.36 15.85
C LEU A 125 2.04 -1.69 15.19
N SER A 126 0.88 -2.24 15.58
CA SER A 126 0.33 -3.49 15.05
C SER A 126 -0.05 -3.43 13.56
N THR A 127 -0.20 -2.23 12.97
CA THR A 127 -0.40 -2.07 11.53
C THR A 127 0.90 -2.40 10.77
N HIS A 128 2.03 -2.00 11.33
CA HIS A 128 3.35 -2.14 10.71
C HIS A 128 4.03 -3.46 11.07
N ILE A 129 3.76 -3.99 12.28
CA ILE A 129 4.35 -5.21 12.84
C ILE A 129 3.23 -6.07 13.42
N ALA A 130 2.79 -7.08 12.68
CA ALA A 130 1.69 -7.96 13.08
C ALA A 130 2.15 -9.39 13.38
N ASP A 131 3.06 -9.93 12.57
CA ASP A 131 3.66 -11.24 12.78
C ASP A 131 5.12 -11.08 13.18
N THR A 132 5.48 -11.71 14.31
CA THR A 132 6.81 -11.67 14.91
C THR A 132 7.43 -13.06 15.09
N ASP A 133 6.82 -14.12 14.55
CA ASP A 133 7.25 -15.51 14.76
C ASP A 133 8.69 -15.74 14.29
N GLU A 134 9.05 -15.18 13.14
CA GLU A 134 10.39 -15.24 12.55
C GLU A 134 11.26 -14.02 12.89
N ALA A 135 10.78 -13.13 13.77
CA ALA A 135 11.44 -11.86 14.04
C ALA A 135 12.86 -12.06 14.60
N SER A 136 13.80 -11.29 14.07
CA SER A 136 15.19 -11.26 14.52
C SER A 136 15.73 -9.85 14.40
N ILE A 137 16.82 -9.58 15.11
CA ILE A 137 17.58 -8.35 14.95
C ILE A 137 18.93 -8.64 14.30
N ILE A 138 19.41 -7.71 13.51
CA ILE A 138 20.76 -7.69 12.96
C ILE A 138 21.41 -6.35 13.33
N ALA A 139 22.67 -6.38 13.73
CA ALA A 139 23.44 -5.15 13.95
C ALA A 139 23.74 -4.47 12.61
N THR A 140 23.36 -3.22 12.47
CA THR A 140 23.65 -2.36 11.31
C THR A 140 24.82 -1.42 11.57
N HIS A 141 25.21 -1.24 12.84
CA HIS A 141 26.31 -0.39 13.26
C HIS A 141 27.23 -1.08 14.29
N PRO A 142 28.55 -0.77 14.34
CA PRO A 142 29.47 -1.33 15.33
C PRO A 142 29.07 -1.12 16.80
N SER A 143 28.30 -0.09 17.15
CA SER A 143 27.78 0.11 18.51
C SER A 143 26.77 -0.98 18.92
N GLY A 144 26.10 -1.61 17.96
CA GLY A 144 25.26 -2.79 18.18
C GLY A 144 26.00 -4.12 18.03
N ALA A 145 27.33 -4.11 17.87
CA ALA A 145 28.10 -5.34 17.73
C ALA A 145 28.17 -6.08 19.08
N GLY A 146 27.39 -7.16 19.21
CA GLY A 146 27.35 -7.99 20.41
C GLY A 146 26.37 -9.16 20.26
N ASP A 147 26.18 -9.92 21.34
CA ASP A 147 25.26 -11.08 21.38
C ASP A 147 23.79 -10.67 21.62
N ALA A 148 23.42 -9.45 21.21
CA ALA A 148 22.05 -8.96 21.35
C ALA A 148 21.10 -9.78 20.47
N ALA A 149 20.06 -10.33 21.09
CA ALA A 149 19.02 -11.11 20.44
C ALA A 149 17.64 -10.57 20.80
N LEU A 150 16.66 -10.74 19.92
CA LEU A 150 15.29 -10.28 20.17
C LEU A 150 14.59 -11.17 21.23
N ASP A 151 14.05 -10.56 22.28
CA ASP A 151 13.07 -11.18 23.17
C ASP A 151 11.69 -11.20 22.50
N ARG A 152 11.45 -12.19 21.63
CA ARG A 152 10.18 -12.30 20.89
C ARG A 152 8.94 -12.31 21.79
N GLY A 153 9.01 -12.94 22.96
CA GLY A 153 7.90 -13.00 23.90
C GLY A 153 7.55 -11.61 24.44
N LYS A 154 8.55 -10.92 25.01
CA LYS A 154 8.36 -9.54 25.49
C LYS A 154 7.99 -8.57 24.39
N PHE A 155 8.49 -8.77 23.17
CA PHE A 155 8.14 -7.92 22.06
C PHE A 155 6.67 -8.09 21.68
N ALA A 156 6.20 -9.34 21.56
CA ALA A 156 4.80 -9.64 21.28
C ALA A 156 3.86 -9.08 22.36
N ASP A 157 4.24 -9.17 23.63
CA ASP A 157 3.44 -8.68 24.76
C ASP A 157 3.27 -7.15 24.74
N GLN A 158 4.24 -6.42 24.17
CA GLN A 158 4.27 -4.95 24.17
C GLN A 158 3.72 -4.32 22.87
N LEU A 159 3.42 -5.10 21.84
CA LEU A 159 2.88 -4.59 20.57
C LEU A 159 1.58 -3.78 20.75
N ALA A 160 0.76 -4.17 21.72
CA ALA A 160 -0.52 -3.52 22.00
C ALA A 160 -0.42 -2.32 22.96
N SER A 161 0.66 -2.23 23.76
CA SER A 161 0.88 -1.13 24.72
C SER A 161 1.83 -0.06 24.21
N ALA A 162 2.48 -0.28 23.07
CA ALA A 162 3.42 0.67 22.48
C ALA A 162 2.71 2.01 22.16
N GLU A 163 3.22 3.10 22.74
CA GLU A 163 2.73 4.44 22.46
C GLU A 163 3.59 5.10 21.38
N GLN A 164 2.93 5.77 20.43
CA GLN A 164 3.61 6.56 19.44
C GLN A 164 4.15 7.84 20.11
N GLU A 165 5.45 8.06 20.02
CA GLU A 165 6.10 9.26 20.55
C GLU A 165 6.71 10.09 19.41
N ARG A 166 6.93 11.38 19.67
CA ARG A 166 7.72 12.22 18.77
C ARG A 166 9.20 11.98 19.05
N VAL A 167 9.96 11.68 18.00
CA VAL A 167 11.42 11.73 18.08
C VAL A 167 11.85 13.17 18.28
N ASP A 168 12.71 13.42 19.28
CA ASP A 168 13.44 14.68 19.39
C ASP A 168 14.56 14.70 18.35
N SER A 169 14.21 15.09 17.12
CA SER A 169 15.14 15.16 15.99
C SER A 169 16.26 16.16 16.21
N ASP A 170 16.00 17.25 16.95
CA ASP A 170 16.98 18.29 17.22
C ASP A 170 18.01 17.78 18.24
N GLY A 171 17.54 17.14 19.32
CA GLY A 171 18.41 16.47 20.29
C GLY A 171 19.26 15.36 19.66
N TRP A 172 18.64 14.50 18.83
CA TRP A 172 19.37 13.43 18.14
C TRP A 172 20.42 13.98 17.15
N TYR A 173 20.11 15.06 16.43
CA TYR A 173 21.08 15.73 15.57
C TYR A 173 22.25 16.28 16.41
N GLU A 174 21.97 17.00 17.50
CA GLU A 174 23.02 17.57 18.35
C GLU A 174 23.95 16.50 18.96
N GLU A 175 23.41 15.37 19.41
CA GLU A 175 24.18 14.22 19.92
C GLU A 175 25.19 13.72 18.89
N MET A 176 24.80 13.64 17.61
CA MET A 176 25.65 13.20 16.51
C MET A 176 26.83 14.14 16.20
N PHE A 177 26.73 15.43 16.58
CA PHE A 177 27.77 16.44 16.33
C PHE A 177 28.59 16.82 17.57
N GLN A 178 28.08 16.59 18.78
CA GLN A 178 28.80 16.89 20.02
C GLN A 178 29.85 15.81 20.38
N GLU A 179 29.64 14.54 19.98
CA GLU A 179 30.65 13.47 20.11
C GLU A 179 31.78 13.66 19.07
N SER A 180 32.80 14.39 19.50
CA SER A 180 33.85 14.99 18.65
C SER A 180 35.10 14.12 18.46
N ASP A 181 35.01 12.80 18.65
CA ASP A 181 36.15 11.87 18.55
C ASP A 181 35.92 10.74 17.52
N GLY A 182 35.89 11.10 16.23
CA GLY A 182 36.01 10.17 15.09
C GLY A 182 34.82 9.24 14.80
N GLU A 183 34.71 8.78 13.54
CA GLU A 183 33.59 7.95 13.04
C GLU A 183 33.39 6.60 13.76
N ARG A 184 34.37 6.14 14.56
CA ARG A 184 34.31 4.85 15.28
C ARG A 184 33.75 4.95 16.70
N ASN A 185 33.56 6.16 17.22
CA ASN A 185 33.17 6.39 18.61
C ASN A 185 31.84 7.13 18.74
N ARG A 186 31.09 7.26 17.63
CA ARG A 186 29.74 7.80 17.63
C ARG A 186 28.76 6.69 17.99
N ASN A 187 28.00 6.91 19.04
CA ASN A 187 27.00 5.93 19.45
C ASN A 187 25.77 6.04 18.54
N GLU A 188 25.61 5.10 17.59
CA GLU A 188 24.41 5.06 16.75
C GLU A 188 23.21 4.68 17.62
N ARG A 189 22.22 5.57 17.67
CA ARG A 189 21.01 5.44 18.48
C ARG A 189 20.15 4.27 18.06
N PHE A 190 20.10 3.95 16.76
CA PHE A 190 19.36 2.82 16.21
C PHE A 190 20.31 1.79 15.56
N PRO A 191 21.12 1.07 16.36
CA PRO A 191 22.19 0.24 15.83
C PRO A 191 21.72 -1.14 15.35
N TYR A 192 20.42 -1.43 15.48
CA TYR A 192 19.81 -2.69 15.10
C TYR A 192 18.70 -2.50 14.07
N GLN A 193 18.62 -3.41 13.11
CA GLN A 193 17.47 -3.55 12.22
C GLN A 193 16.71 -4.83 12.55
N MET A 194 15.39 -4.74 12.65
CA MET A 194 14.51 -5.87 12.80
C MET A 194 14.15 -6.46 11.43
N THR A 195 14.26 -7.77 11.31
CA THR A 195 13.95 -8.56 10.11
C THR A 195 13.03 -9.73 10.47
N GLY A 196 12.44 -10.40 9.48
CA GLY A 196 11.56 -11.55 9.72
C GLY A 196 10.21 -11.18 10.34
N VAL A 197 9.81 -9.92 10.22
CA VAL A 197 8.49 -9.41 10.63
C VAL A 197 7.63 -9.12 9.41
N SER A 198 6.32 -9.24 9.56
CA SER A 198 5.37 -8.84 8.53
C SER A 198 4.34 -7.85 9.05
N SER A 199 3.93 -6.93 8.20
CA SER A 199 2.87 -5.97 8.49
C SER A 199 1.50 -6.63 8.48
N LYS A 200 0.48 -5.93 9.00
CA LYS A 200 -0.90 -6.42 9.05
C LYS A 200 -1.33 -6.95 7.69
N TRP A 201 -1.90 -8.16 7.70
CA TRP A 201 -2.28 -8.87 6.48
C TRP A 201 -3.11 -7.97 5.56
N GLY A 202 -2.74 -7.94 4.27
CA GLY A 202 -3.44 -7.15 3.28
C GLY A 202 -3.16 -5.64 3.32
N SER A 203 -2.31 -5.13 4.22
CA SER A 203 -1.98 -3.69 4.26
C SER A 203 -1.12 -3.22 3.09
N GLY A 204 -0.38 -4.13 2.45
CA GLY A 204 0.58 -3.81 1.38
C GLY A 204 1.83 -3.07 1.87
N LEU A 205 1.99 -2.88 3.18
CA LEU A 205 3.13 -2.18 3.77
C LEU A 205 4.39 -3.05 3.75
N LYS A 206 5.53 -2.41 3.48
CA LYS A 206 6.87 -3.02 3.51
C LYS A 206 7.82 -2.11 4.30
N PRO A 207 7.62 -1.97 5.63
CA PRO A 207 8.43 -1.07 6.44
C PRO A 207 9.84 -1.62 6.66
N ILE A 208 10.78 -0.70 6.86
CA ILE A 208 12.09 -0.99 7.44
C ILE A 208 12.00 -0.61 8.92
N ILE A 209 12.35 -1.53 9.80
CA ILE A 209 12.18 -1.35 11.25
C ILE A 209 13.54 -1.34 11.91
N TYR A 210 13.83 -0.29 12.65
CA TYR A 210 15.03 -0.14 13.45
C TYR A 210 14.68 -0.20 14.94
N VAL A 211 15.61 -0.71 15.73
CA VAL A 211 15.49 -0.84 17.18
C VAL A 211 16.56 0.01 17.83
N GLU A 212 16.16 0.81 18.81
CA GLU A 212 17.04 1.67 19.59
C GLU A 212 18.02 0.84 20.43
N GLU A 213 19.19 1.39 20.74
CA GLU A 213 20.26 0.71 21.46
C GLU A 213 19.79 0.07 22.79
N ASP A 214 18.92 0.76 23.53
CA ASP A 214 18.36 0.31 24.80
C ASP A 214 17.26 -0.76 24.64
N GLY A 215 16.87 -1.07 23.40
CA GLY A 215 15.83 -2.02 23.05
C GLY A 215 14.42 -1.55 23.39
N LYS A 216 14.22 -0.27 23.70
CA LYS A 216 12.90 0.29 24.06
C LYS A 216 12.32 1.20 22.98
N GLY A 217 13.14 1.75 22.09
CA GLY A 217 12.66 2.50 20.94
C GLY A 217 12.50 1.64 19.70
N ILE A 218 11.44 1.87 18.93
CA ILE A 218 11.24 1.30 17.60
C ILE A 218 11.00 2.44 16.61
N LEU A 219 11.85 2.52 15.59
CA LEU A 219 11.70 3.44 14.47
C LEU A 219 11.25 2.66 13.23
N ILE A 220 10.07 2.97 12.73
CA ILE A 220 9.48 2.36 11.54
C ILE A 220 9.59 3.36 10.40
N SER A 221 10.32 2.98 9.35
CA SER A 221 10.45 3.75 8.13
C SER A 221 9.62 3.11 7.02
N THR A 222 8.62 3.83 6.53
CA THR A 222 7.81 3.44 5.37
C THR A 222 8.22 4.27 4.14
N SER A 223 7.64 3.98 2.97
CA SER A 223 7.84 4.82 1.78
C SER A 223 7.25 6.24 1.91
N ARG A 224 6.37 6.47 2.91
CA ARG A 224 5.64 7.73 3.08
C ARG A 224 6.13 8.51 4.30
N ASN A 225 6.19 7.84 5.44
CA ASN A 225 6.40 8.44 6.76
C ASN A 225 7.36 7.61 7.61
N GLN A 226 7.88 8.25 8.65
CA GLN A 226 8.57 7.58 9.75
C GLN A 226 7.73 7.68 11.02
N TYR A 227 7.66 6.58 11.77
CA TYR A 227 6.94 6.47 13.02
C TYR A 227 7.88 5.99 14.11
N TYR A 228 7.80 6.61 15.28
CA TYR A 228 8.58 6.19 16.43
C TYR A 228 7.66 5.77 17.57
N TYR A 229 8.00 4.65 18.17
CA TYR A 229 7.27 4.06 19.28
C TYR A 229 8.23 3.82 20.43
N ARG A 230 7.75 4.09 21.65
CA ARG A 230 8.46 3.76 22.87
C ARG A 230 7.76 2.59 23.56
N LEU A 231 8.54 1.61 23.96
CA LEU A 231 8.13 0.44 24.72
C LEU A 231 8.49 0.62 26.20
N ASP A 232 7.71 -0.01 27.07
CA ASP A 232 7.93 0.04 28.53
C ASP A 232 9.22 -0.71 28.93
N ASP A 233 9.43 -1.88 28.32
CA ASP A 233 10.48 -2.84 28.59
C ASP A 233 11.35 -3.11 27.35
N SER A 234 12.64 -3.35 27.60
CA SER A 234 13.57 -3.69 26.52
C SER A 234 13.20 -5.02 25.85
N VAL A 235 13.17 -5.01 24.52
CA VAL A 235 12.97 -6.20 23.69
C VAL A 235 14.27 -6.92 23.34
N LEU A 236 15.40 -6.52 23.93
CA LEU A 236 16.70 -7.16 23.68
C LEU A 236 17.10 -8.09 24.83
N LYS A 237 17.62 -9.26 24.50
CA LYS A 237 18.35 -10.18 25.37
C LYS A 237 19.84 -10.07 25.06
N GLY A 238 20.68 -9.97 26.08
CA GLY A 238 22.14 -10.05 25.88
C GLY A 238 22.81 -8.77 25.36
N GLY A 239 22.15 -7.62 25.43
CA GLY A 239 22.75 -6.32 25.09
C GLY A 239 22.87 -5.42 26.32
N ALA A 240 24.10 -5.29 26.84
CA ALA A 240 24.60 -4.12 27.54
C ALA A 240 26.13 -4.22 27.53
N ALA A 241 26.77 -3.50 26.60
CA ALA A 241 28.19 -3.16 26.67
C ALA A 241 28.36 -1.91 25.80
N ARG A 242 28.15 -0.70 26.33
CA ARG A 242 28.76 -0.14 27.54
C ARG A 242 27.94 0.99 28.14
#